data_AF-A0A7W0ZZM2-F1
#
_entry.id   AF-A0A7W0ZZM2-F1
#
_cell.length_a   1.000
_cell.length_b   1.000
_cell.length_c   1.000
_cell.angle_alpha   90.00
_cell.angle_beta   90.00
_cell.angle_gamma   90.00
#
_symmetry.space_group_name_H-M   'P 1'
#
loop_
_entity.id
_entity.type
_entity.pdbx_description
1 polymer ?
#
loop_
_entity_poly.entity_id
_entity_poly.type
_entity_poly.pdbx_seq_one_letter_code
_entity_poly.pdbx_strand_id
1 'polypeptide(L)'
;MDNTGPDHDWREHACLRVQWVLTGRHGLRTLFAPTTDFRAFWDQLSGDVLADRTDPSVQAAITALRRAAQPPWAPALADALVASARIAAEVARFAAATPNEPPPLWLGISPGPALHPSGLPAGTASGSCSTCAWRHEARGGSRCRQVDAKVDPSWPACERHEAALDCQTCGACCRAAYHSVEVARRDPMVKKQPAYLEDRGTYLEIRRAGDRCSALTGGLIQLGKVTRFACEIYEDRPRTCRDFTLGSAHCLTARRRVGLSL
;
A
#
# COMPACT_ATOMS: atom_id res chain seq x y z
N MET A 1 26.07 -3.74 -1.61
CA MET A 1 24.82 -4.22 -2.19
C MET A 1 25.25 -5.23 -3.23
N ASP A 2 25.16 -6.52 -2.89
CA ASP A 2 25.49 -7.59 -3.84
C ASP A 2 24.14 -8.03 -4.42
N ASN A 3 24.02 -7.92 -5.75
CA ASN A 3 22.85 -8.30 -6.53
C ASN A 3 23.07 -9.68 -7.16
N THR A 4 23.75 -10.60 -6.47
CA THR A 4 24.22 -11.87 -7.06
C THR A 4 23.57 -13.12 -6.45
N GLY A 5 22.74 -12.97 -5.42
CA GLY A 5 22.02 -14.09 -4.78
C GLY A 5 20.49 -14.05 -4.94
N PRO A 6 19.82 -15.22 -5.04
CA PRO A 6 18.35 -15.33 -5.16
C PRO A 6 17.58 -14.88 -3.90
N ASP A 7 18.28 -14.63 -2.78
CA ASP A 7 17.69 -14.21 -1.51
C ASP A 7 17.09 -12.79 -1.53
N HIS A 8 17.21 -12.07 -2.66
CA HIS A 8 16.75 -10.70 -2.82
C HIS A 8 15.77 -10.48 -4.00
N ASP A 9 15.33 -11.54 -4.69
CA ASP A 9 14.40 -11.45 -5.83
C ASP A 9 13.10 -10.69 -5.49
N TRP A 10 12.61 -10.84 -4.26
CA TRP A 10 11.42 -10.12 -3.81
C TRP A 10 11.59 -8.60 -3.80
N ARG A 11 12.82 -8.09 -3.63
CA ARG A 11 13.12 -6.65 -3.69
C ARG A 11 13.08 -6.17 -5.13
N GLU A 12 13.59 -6.96 -6.06
CA GLU A 12 13.48 -6.66 -7.50
C GLU A 12 12.02 -6.70 -7.95
N HIS A 13 11.23 -7.69 -7.51
CA HIS A 13 9.79 -7.71 -7.72
C HIS A 13 9.11 -6.45 -7.16
N ALA A 14 9.53 -5.95 -5.99
CA ALA A 14 9.03 -4.70 -5.44
C ALA A 14 9.34 -3.50 -6.36
N CYS A 15 10.58 -3.39 -6.84
CA CYS A 15 10.99 -2.35 -7.79
C CYS A 15 10.16 -2.42 -9.08
N LEU A 16 9.95 -3.61 -9.63
CA LEU A 16 9.16 -3.80 -10.84
C LEU A 16 7.67 -3.47 -10.64
N ARG A 17 7.09 -3.76 -9.47
CA ARG A 17 5.73 -3.29 -9.13
C ARG A 17 5.65 -1.76 -9.05
N VAL A 18 6.66 -1.10 -8.47
CA VAL A 18 6.75 0.37 -8.43
C VAL A 18 6.80 0.92 -9.85
N GLN A 19 7.69 0.37 -10.68
CA GLN A 19 7.85 0.76 -12.07
C GLN A 19 6.56 0.54 -12.87
N TRP A 20 5.89 -0.60 -12.70
CA TRP A 20 4.61 -0.93 -13.34
C TRP A 20 3.52 0.10 -13.04
N VAL A 21 3.42 0.53 -11.78
CA VAL A 21 2.45 1.54 -11.35
C VAL A 21 2.83 2.90 -11.94
N LEU A 22 4.06 3.36 -11.75
CA LEU A 22 4.49 4.68 -12.21
C LEU A 22 4.40 4.83 -13.72
N THR A 23 4.95 3.89 -14.48
CA THR A 23 4.92 3.92 -15.96
C THR A 23 3.52 3.70 -16.51
N GLY A 24 2.68 2.91 -15.81
CA GLY A 24 1.29 2.69 -16.17
C GLY A 24 0.45 3.97 -16.21
N ARG A 25 0.71 4.94 -15.33
CA ARG A 25 0.05 6.26 -15.33
C ARG A 25 0.28 7.07 -16.61
N HIS A 26 1.33 6.73 -17.34
CA HIS A 26 1.77 7.43 -18.55
C HIS A 26 1.74 6.54 -19.80
N GLY A 27 1.23 5.30 -19.69
CA GLY A 27 1.19 4.36 -20.82
C GLY A 27 2.56 3.87 -21.28
N LEU A 28 3.56 3.90 -20.39
CA LEU A 28 4.97 3.63 -20.66
C LEU A 28 5.43 2.22 -20.29
N ARG A 29 4.53 1.31 -19.90
CA ARG A 29 4.88 -0.03 -19.39
C ARG A 29 5.74 -0.81 -20.37
N THR A 30 5.36 -0.88 -21.65
CA THR A 30 6.11 -1.64 -22.65
C THR A 30 7.51 -1.09 -22.85
N LEU A 31 7.65 0.24 -22.87
CA LEU A 31 8.93 0.91 -23.07
C LEU A 31 9.91 0.67 -21.92
N PHE A 32 9.40 0.61 -20.70
CA PHE A 32 10.22 0.40 -19.50
C PHE A 32 10.29 -1.07 -19.07
N ALA A 33 9.71 -2.01 -19.82
CA ALA A 33 9.77 -3.42 -19.47
C ALA A 33 11.24 -3.88 -19.32
N PRO A 34 11.58 -4.63 -18.25
CA PRO A 34 12.95 -5.07 -18.04
C PRO A 34 13.39 -6.04 -19.14
N THR A 35 14.66 -5.98 -19.53
CA THR A 35 15.27 -6.90 -20.51
C THR A 35 16.08 -8.03 -19.87
N THR A 36 16.07 -8.10 -18.53
CA THR A 36 16.79 -9.09 -17.72
C THR A 36 15.91 -10.31 -17.43
N ASP A 37 16.42 -11.26 -16.65
CA ASP A 37 15.69 -12.48 -16.24
C ASP A 37 14.36 -12.19 -15.51
N PHE A 38 14.19 -10.98 -14.96
CA PHE A 38 12.93 -10.55 -14.35
C PHE A 38 11.82 -10.19 -15.36
N ARG A 39 12.08 -10.29 -16.67
CA ARG A 39 11.06 -10.13 -17.70
C ARG A 39 9.89 -11.10 -17.52
N ALA A 40 10.18 -12.34 -17.11
CA ALA A 40 9.14 -13.35 -16.86
C ALA A 40 8.17 -12.94 -15.74
N PHE A 41 8.66 -12.28 -14.68
CA PHE A 41 7.81 -11.72 -13.63
C PHE A 41 7.00 -10.53 -14.14
N TRP A 42 7.64 -9.62 -14.88
CA TRP A 42 6.99 -8.44 -15.46
C TRP A 42 5.79 -8.82 -16.35
N ASP A 43 5.95 -9.81 -17.22
CA ASP A 43 4.90 -10.24 -18.15
C ASP A 43 3.69 -10.88 -17.44
N GLN A 44 3.84 -11.31 -16.18
CA GLN A 44 2.74 -11.83 -15.36
C GLN A 44 1.97 -10.70 -14.65
N LEU A 45 2.52 -9.48 -14.57
CA LEU A 45 1.87 -8.36 -13.91
C LEU A 45 0.62 -7.93 -14.68
N SER A 46 -0.48 -7.80 -13.96
CA SER A 46 -1.76 -7.34 -14.49
C SER A 46 -2.64 -6.81 -13.37
N GLY A 47 -3.67 -6.03 -13.71
CA GLY A 47 -4.63 -5.47 -12.74
C GLY A 47 -3.96 -4.66 -11.62
N ASP A 48 -4.47 -4.83 -10.39
CA ASP A 48 -3.90 -4.24 -9.18
C ASP A 48 -2.71 -5.08 -8.69
N VAL A 49 -1.51 -4.69 -9.14
CA VAL A 49 -0.25 -5.32 -8.73
C VAL A 49 0.12 -5.11 -7.27
N LEU A 50 -0.70 -4.39 -6.49
CA LEU A 50 -0.52 -4.15 -5.07
C LEU A 50 -1.60 -4.84 -4.20
N ALA A 51 -2.46 -5.68 -4.79
CA ALA A 51 -3.61 -6.26 -4.09
C ALA A 51 -3.21 -7.20 -2.94
N ASP A 52 -2.20 -8.05 -3.13
CA ASP A 52 -1.74 -9.00 -2.10
C ASP A 52 -0.86 -8.27 -1.06
N ARG A 53 -1.51 -7.71 -0.04
CA ARG A 53 -0.83 -7.00 1.05
C ARG A 53 -0.05 -7.94 1.99
N THR A 54 -0.06 -9.26 1.77
CA THR A 54 0.75 -10.21 2.54
C THR A 54 2.12 -10.46 1.92
N ASP A 55 2.29 -10.18 0.62
CA ASP A 55 3.56 -10.27 -0.11
C ASP A 55 4.53 -9.14 0.32
N PRO A 56 5.76 -9.46 0.80
CA PRO A 56 6.78 -8.47 1.13
C PRO A 56 7.13 -7.53 -0.03
N SER A 57 7.11 -8.02 -1.27
CA SER A 57 7.38 -7.22 -2.47
C SER A 57 6.32 -6.14 -2.66
N VAL A 58 5.05 -6.46 -2.39
CA VAL A 58 3.93 -5.52 -2.44
C VAL A 58 4.05 -4.48 -1.33
N GLN A 59 4.38 -4.89 -0.09
CA GLN A 59 4.55 -3.97 1.03
C GLN A 59 5.69 -2.97 0.81
N ALA A 60 6.82 -3.44 0.25
CA ALA A 60 7.93 -2.58 -0.14
C ALA A 60 7.55 -1.66 -1.30
N ALA A 61 6.83 -2.15 -2.31
CA ALA A 61 6.36 -1.34 -3.43
C ALA A 61 5.43 -0.20 -2.98
N ILE A 62 4.49 -0.47 -2.07
CA ILE A 62 3.61 0.55 -1.48
C ILE A 62 4.43 1.61 -0.75
N THR A 63 5.40 1.18 0.06
CA THR A 63 6.29 2.09 0.78
C THR A 63 7.09 2.97 -0.17
N ALA A 64 7.62 2.40 -1.25
CA ALA A 64 8.37 3.12 -2.27
C ALA A 64 7.50 4.10 -3.05
N LEU A 65 6.29 3.70 -3.47
CA LEU A 65 5.34 4.58 -4.17
C LEU A 65 4.93 5.78 -3.32
N ARG A 66 4.78 5.59 -2.00
CA ARG A 66 4.51 6.71 -1.09
C ARG A 66 5.65 7.70 -0.99
N ARG A 67 6.90 7.21 -0.93
CA ARG A 67 8.09 8.07 -0.95
C ARG A 67 8.22 8.78 -2.29
N ALA A 68 8.02 8.07 -3.39
CA ALA A 68 8.05 8.63 -4.74
C ALA A 68 7.02 9.75 -4.94
N ALA A 69 5.90 9.73 -4.23
CA ALA A 69 4.88 10.77 -4.24
C ALA A 69 5.15 11.96 -3.31
N GLN A 70 6.33 12.03 -2.67
CA GLN A 70 6.73 13.11 -1.77
C GLN A 70 8.04 13.79 -2.23
N PRO A 71 8.35 15.02 -1.77
CA PRO A 71 9.65 15.63 -1.98
C PRO A 71 10.79 14.80 -1.33
N PRO A 72 11.99 14.78 -1.93
CA PRO A 72 12.38 15.50 -3.15
C PRO A 72 12.03 14.76 -4.47
N TRP A 73 11.51 13.53 -4.40
CA TRP A 73 11.34 12.68 -5.58
C TRP A 73 10.20 13.12 -6.50
N ALA A 74 9.04 13.46 -5.93
CA ALA A 74 7.80 13.67 -6.67
C ALA A 74 7.90 14.62 -7.88
N PRO A 75 8.41 15.86 -7.77
CA PRO A 75 8.42 16.78 -8.91
C PRO A 75 9.29 16.24 -10.04
N ALA A 76 10.55 15.88 -9.75
CA ALA A 76 11.48 15.42 -10.76
C ALA A 76 11.03 14.11 -11.43
N LEU A 77 10.52 13.16 -10.65
CA LEU A 77 10.07 11.87 -11.17
C LEU A 77 8.81 12.02 -12.03
N ALA A 78 7.85 12.83 -11.59
CA ALA A 78 6.62 13.07 -12.36
C ALA A 78 6.94 13.81 -13.67
N ASP A 79 7.75 14.86 -13.61
CA ASP A 79 8.14 15.65 -14.78
C ASP A 79 8.93 14.79 -15.79
N ALA A 80 9.84 13.95 -15.31
CA ALA A 80 10.60 13.03 -16.15
C ALA A 80 9.67 12.03 -16.87
N LEU A 81 8.72 11.40 -16.16
CA LEU A 81 7.77 10.45 -16.77
C LEU A 81 6.85 11.13 -17.78
N VAL A 82 6.40 12.36 -17.51
CA VAL A 82 5.63 13.17 -18.47
C VAL A 82 6.47 13.49 -19.71
N ALA A 83 7.73 13.89 -19.54
CA ALA A 83 8.64 14.16 -20.65
C ALA A 83 8.92 12.90 -21.47
N SER A 84 9.19 11.77 -20.82
CA SER A 84 9.37 10.45 -21.47
C SER A 84 8.14 10.04 -22.26
N ALA A 85 6.93 10.27 -21.75
CA ALA A 85 5.69 9.99 -22.47
C ALA A 85 5.55 10.82 -23.74
N ARG A 86 5.93 12.11 -23.71
CA ARG A 86 5.93 12.99 -24.89
C ARG A 86 6.93 12.53 -25.95
N ILE A 87 8.15 12.18 -25.53
CA ILE A 87 9.18 11.65 -26.44
C ILE A 87 8.69 10.34 -27.07
N ALA A 88 8.18 9.42 -26.25
CA ALA A 88 7.70 8.13 -26.72
C ALA A 88 6.54 8.28 -27.72
N ALA A 89 5.59 9.18 -27.45
CA ALA A 89 4.49 9.46 -28.36
C ALA A 89 4.97 10.02 -29.71
N GLU A 90 5.99 10.88 -29.72
CA GLU A 90 6.53 11.43 -30.96
C GLU A 90 7.30 10.37 -31.76
N VAL A 91 8.16 9.59 -31.10
CA VAL A 91 8.94 8.52 -31.74
C VAL A 91 8.02 7.41 -32.28
N ALA A 92 6.93 7.08 -31.58
CA ALA A 92 5.97 6.05 -32.01
C ALA A 92 5.37 6.34 -33.40
N ARG A 93 5.30 7.60 -33.84
CA ARG A 93 4.80 7.99 -35.17
C ARG A 93 5.69 7.51 -36.32
N PHE A 94 6.95 7.24 -36.03
CA PHE A 94 7.96 6.77 -36.98
C PHE A 94 8.28 5.28 -36.80
N ALA A 95 7.73 4.65 -35.76
CA ALA A 95 7.92 3.23 -35.53
C ALA A 95 7.09 2.43 -36.53
N ALA A 96 7.73 1.52 -37.25
CA ALA A 96 7.07 0.59 -38.16
C ALA A 96 7.48 -0.84 -37.80
N ALA A 97 6.51 -1.75 -37.84
CA ALA A 97 6.81 -3.17 -37.71
C ALA A 97 7.45 -3.67 -39.01
N THR A 98 8.57 -4.38 -38.87
CA THR A 98 9.25 -5.07 -39.96
C THR A 98 8.81 -6.54 -39.97
N PRO A 99 8.44 -7.10 -41.14
CA PRO A 99 8.08 -8.52 -41.22
C PRO A 99 9.22 -9.41 -40.71
N ASN A 100 8.88 -10.42 -39.90
CA ASN A 100 9.81 -11.39 -39.30
C ASN A 100 10.80 -10.81 -38.28
N GLU A 101 10.60 -9.58 -37.80
CA GLU A 101 11.36 -9.00 -36.69
C GLU A 101 10.44 -8.71 -35.49
N PRO A 102 10.97 -8.71 -34.26
CA PRO A 102 10.22 -8.23 -33.10
C PRO A 102 9.76 -6.79 -33.29
N PRO A 103 8.53 -6.43 -32.88
CA PRO A 103 8.06 -5.06 -33.00
C PRO A 103 8.95 -4.09 -32.20
N PRO A 104 9.26 -2.89 -32.73
CA PRO A 104 9.97 -1.87 -31.98
C PRO A 104 9.27 -1.56 -30.65
N LEU A 105 10.05 -1.30 -29.60
CA LEU A 105 9.53 -0.96 -28.25
C LEU A 105 8.52 0.20 -28.28
N TRP A 106 8.70 1.13 -29.22
CA TRP A 106 7.88 2.32 -29.40
C TRP A 106 6.46 2.04 -29.93
N LEU A 107 6.20 0.86 -30.50
CA LEU A 107 4.84 0.47 -30.93
C LEU A 107 3.94 0.09 -29.76
N GLY A 108 4.52 -0.24 -28.60
CA GLY A 108 3.77 -0.66 -27.41
C GLY A 108 3.33 0.49 -26.50
N ILE A 109 3.43 1.75 -26.95
CA ILE A 109 2.99 2.92 -26.19
C ILE A 109 1.48 3.05 -26.30
N SER A 110 0.81 3.28 -25.17
CA SER A 110 -0.63 3.50 -25.12
C SER A 110 -0.93 4.84 -24.44
N PRO A 111 -2.11 5.43 -24.65
CA PRO A 111 -2.54 6.56 -23.82
C PRO A 111 -2.53 6.16 -22.34
N GLY A 112 -2.17 7.12 -21.48
CA GLY A 112 -2.33 6.95 -20.04
C GLY A 112 -3.81 6.70 -19.68
N PRO A 113 -4.10 6.08 -18.52
CA PRO A 113 -5.45 5.88 -18.06
C PRO A 113 -6.21 7.22 -17.95
N ALA A 114 -7.51 7.17 -18.22
CA ALA A 114 -8.38 8.33 -18.01
C ALA A 114 -8.27 8.82 -16.55
N LEU A 115 -8.45 10.11 -16.35
CA LEU A 115 -8.48 10.68 -15.01
C LEU A 115 -9.81 10.37 -14.34
N HIS A 116 -9.73 9.89 -13.10
CA HIS A 116 -10.85 9.83 -12.19
C HIS A 116 -11.25 11.27 -11.80
N PRO A 117 -12.54 11.54 -11.47
CA PRO A 117 -12.99 12.86 -11.01
C PRO A 117 -12.23 13.45 -9.81
N SER A 118 -11.52 12.62 -9.05
CA SER A 118 -10.62 13.07 -7.97
C SER A 118 -9.27 13.63 -8.46
N GLY A 119 -9.00 13.60 -9.76
CA GLY A 119 -7.72 13.96 -10.37
C GLY A 119 -6.65 12.85 -10.33
N LEU A 120 -6.93 11.72 -9.67
CA LEU A 120 -6.07 10.53 -9.73
C LEU A 120 -6.35 9.73 -11.01
N PRO A 121 -5.42 8.87 -11.47
CA PRO A 121 -5.73 7.87 -12.50
C PRO A 121 -6.94 6.98 -12.14
N ALA A 122 -7.73 6.60 -13.14
CA ALA A 122 -8.77 5.60 -12.97
C ALA A 122 -8.19 4.27 -12.50
N GLY A 123 -8.89 3.59 -11.59
CA GLY A 123 -8.47 2.29 -11.07
C GLY A 123 -8.97 1.14 -11.94
N THR A 124 -8.35 -0.02 -11.78
CA THR A 124 -8.82 -1.29 -12.38
C THR A 124 -9.63 -2.13 -11.40
N ALA A 125 -9.70 -1.74 -10.13
CA ALA A 125 -10.43 -2.47 -9.11
C ALA A 125 -11.95 -2.33 -9.32
N SER A 126 -12.69 -3.41 -9.10
CA SER A 126 -14.14 -3.33 -8.95
C SER A 126 -14.47 -2.60 -7.64
N GLY A 127 -15.33 -1.59 -7.70
CA GLY A 127 -15.73 -0.83 -6.53
C GLY A 127 -16.01 0.64 -6.82
N SER A 128 -16.26 1.38 -5.74
CA SER A 128 -16.57 2.80 -5.77
C SER A 128 -15.81 3.51 -4.66
N CYS A 129 -15.46 4.77 -4.89
CA CYS A 129 -14.90 5.62 -3.83
C CYS A 129 -15.83 5.73 -2.60
N SER A 130 -17.12 5.42 -2.75
CA SER A 130 -18.09 5.35 -1.64
C SER A 130 -17.84 4.22 -0.64
N THR A 131 -17.20 3.12 -1.06
CA THR A 131 -16.86 1.98 -0.20
C THR A 131 -15.37 1.92 0.16
N CYS A 132 -14.62 2.94 -0.23
CA CYS A 132 -13.17 2.98 -0.04
C CYS A 132 -12.79 3.21 1.43
N ALA A 133 -11.74 2.52 1.90
CA ALA A 133 -11.16 2.72 3.22
C ALA A 133 -10.69 4.17 3.50
N TRP A 134 -10.41 4.94 2.47
CA TRP A 134 -10.00 6.35 2.57
C TRP A 134 -11.17 7.33 2.69
N ARG A 135 -12.41 6.86 2.54
CA ARG A 135 -13.61 7.66 2.76
C ARG A 135 -13.82 7.92 4.24
N HIS A 136 -14.19 9.15 4.58
CA HIS A 136 -14.77 9.48 5.88
C HIS A 136 -15.92 10.46 5.75
N GLU A 137 -16.79 10.52 6.76
CA GLU A 137 -17.76 11.60 6.88
C GLU A 137 -17.09 12.87 7.39
N ALA A 138 -17.48 13.99 6.79
CA ALA A 138 -17.12 15.32 7.23
C ALA A 138 -18.36 16.23 7.16
N ARG A 139 -18.24 17.45 7.71
CA ARG A 139 -19.32 18.44 7.58
C ARG A 139 -19.59 18.71 6.10
N GLY A 140 -20.82 18.48 5.65
CA GLY A 140 -21.23 18.67 4.26
C GLY A 140 -20.98 17.47 3.33
N GLY A 141 -20.77 16.28 3.88
CA GLY A 141 -20.81 15.00 3.15
C GLY A 141 -19.52 14.18 3.24
N SER A 142 -19.49 13.08 2.50
CA SER A 142 -18.35 12.17 2.48
C SER A 142 -17.17 12.75 1.71
N ARG A 143 -15.96 12.52 2.21
CA ARG A 143 -14.71 13.02 1.64
C ARG A 143 -13.62 11.95 1.61
N CYS A 144 -12.68 12.09 0.68
CA CYS A 144 -11.51 11.23 0.54
C CYS A 144 -10.33 11.84 1.27
N ARG A 145 -9.72 11.09 2.19
CA ARG A 145 -8.53 11.53 2.94
C ARG A 145 -7.24 11.62 2.11
N GLN A 146 -7.18 11.00 0.92
CA GLN A 146 -5.94 11.01 0.11
C GLN A 146 -5.78 12.27 -0.73
N VAL A 147 -6.89 12.82 -1.21
CA VAL A 147 -6.90 14.02 -2.08
C VAL A 147 -7.61 15.21 -1.44
N ASP A 148 -8.16 15.03 -0.24
CA ASP A 148 -8.99 16.00 0.47
C ASP A 148 -10.10 16.61 -0.41
N ALA A 149 -10.87 15.74 -1.06
CA ALA A 149 -11.98 16.12 -1.93
C ALA A 149 -13.28 15.47 -1.48
N LYS A 150 -14.43 16.09 -1.82
CA LYS A 150 -15.74 15.45 -1.66
C LYS A 150 -15.81 14.20 -2.53
N VAL A 151 -16.43 13.15 -2.01
CA VAL A 151 -16.64 11.88 -2.72
C VAL A 151 -18.09 11.83 -3.15
N ASP A 152 -18.32 11.74 -4.45
CA ASP A 152 -19.63 11.41 -4.99
C ASP A 152 -19.83 9.88 -4.95
N PRO A 153 -21.00 9.38 -4.51
CA PRO A 153 -21.26 7.94 -4.47
C PRO A 153 -21.18 7.23 -5.84
N SER A 154 -21.40 7.95 -6.94
CA SER A 154 -21.31 7.43 -8.31
C SER A 154 -19.87 7.25 -8.80
N TRP A 155 -18.88 7.81 -8.10
CA TRP A 155 -17.50 7.72 -8.52
C TRP A 155 -16.99 6.27 -8.48
N PRO A 156 -16.40 5.77 -9.58
CA PRO A 156 -15.79 4.46 -9.60
C PRO A 156 -14.53 4.42 -8.73
N ALA A 157 -13.95 3.25 -8.51
CA ALA A 157 -12.67 3.13 -7.84
C ALA A 157 -11.55 3.85 -8.63
N CYS A 158 -10.83 4.76 -7.99
CA CYS A 158 -9.57 5.30 -8.52
C CYS A 158 -8.40 4.32 -8.32
N GLU A 159 -7.22 4.60 -8.89
CA GLU A 159 -6.02 3.74 -8.76
C GLU A 159 -5.56 3.50 -7.31
N ARG A 160 -5.97 4.35 -6.37
CA ARG A 160 -5.62 4.25 -4.94
C ARG A 160 -6.75 3.69 -4.08
N HIS A 161 -7.81 3.20 -4.71
CA HIS A 161 -8.93 2.60 -4.00
C HIS A 161 -8.44 1.41 -3.15
N GLU A 162 -8.76 1.45 -1.86
CA GLU A 162 -8.59 0.33 -0.94
C GLU A 162 -9.96 -0.15 -0.47
N ALA A 163 -10.18 -1.47 -0.54
CA ALA A 163 -11.40 -2.12 -0.09
C ALA A 163 -11.58 -2.01 1.44
N ALA A 164 -12.74 -2.50 1.92
CA ALA A 164 -13.05 -2.54 3.34
C ALA A 164 -11.93 -3.22 4.16
N LEU A 165 -11.62 -2.64 5.32
CA LEU A 165 -10.52 -3.07 6.17
C LEU A 165 -10.97 -4.17 7.14
N ASP A 166 -10.09 -5.12 7.45
CA ASP A 166 -10.26 -6.09 8.53
C ASP A 166 -8.99 -6.11 9.42
N CYS A 167 -9.15 -5.81 10.70
CA CYS A 167 -8.06 -5.87 11.68
C CYS A 167 -7.52 -7.29 11.87
N GLN A 168 -8.37 -8.31 11.72
CA GLN A 168 -7.96 -9.71 11.80
C GLN A 168 -7.12 -10.14 10.59
N THR A 169 -7.13 -9.36 9.50
CA THR A 169 -6.27 -9.60 8.33
C THR A 169 -5.02 -8.76 8.39
N CYS A 170 -5.10 -7.47 8.75
CA CYS A 170 -3.95 -6.57 8.65
C CYS A 170 -3.09 -6.51 9.91
N GLY A 171 -3.68 -6.62 11.10
CA GLY A 171 -2.99 -6.48 12.38
C GLY A 171 -2.16 -5.19 12.54
N ALA A 172 -2.33 -4.16 11.69
CA ALA A 172 -1.32 -3.11 11.51
C ALA A 172 -0.82 -2.47 12.82
N CYS A 173 -1.75 -2.03 13.68
CA CYS A 173 -1.43 -1.39 14.96
C CYS A 173 -0.77 -2.37 15.96
N CYS A 174 -1.30 -3.59 16.08
CA CYS A 174 -0.86 -4.55 17.09
C CYS A 174 0.40 -5.30 16.67
N ARG A 175 0.57 -5.54 15.36
CA ARG A 175 1.64 -6.35 14.78
C ARG A 175 2.94 -5.60 14.54
N ALA A 176 2.88 -4.32 14.11
CA ALA A 176 4.10 -3.65 13.65
C ALA A 176 4.10 -2.10 13.59
N ALA A 177 2.97 -1.39 13.69
CA ALA A 177 2.98 0.06 13.43
C ALA A 177 3.49 0.93 14.59
N TYR A 178 3.50 0.40 15.82
CA TYR A 178 3.84 1.12 17.04
C TYR A 178 4.68 0.24 17.95
N HIS A 179 5.80 0.78 18.44
CA HIS A 179 6.69 0.10 19.40
C HIS A 179 6.28 0.33 20.86
N SER A 180 5.39 1.30 21.11
CA SER A 180 4.86 1.61 22.44
C SER A 180 3.36 1.94 22.33
N VAL A 181 2.57 1.42 23.27
CA VAL A 181 1.16 1.75 23.45
C VAL A 181 0.96 2.02 24.94
N GLU A 182 0.83 3.30 25.26
CA GLU A 182 0.64 3.74 26.64
C GLU A 182 -0.71 3.29 27.21
N VAL A 183 -0.67 2.91 28.48
CA VAL A 183 -1.81 2.50 29.29
C VAL A 183 -1.86 3.39 30.53
N ALA A 184 -3.00 4.02 30.76
CA ALA A 184 -3.18 4.84 31.96
C ALA A 184 -3.10 3.96 33.22
N ARG A 185 -2.45 4.43 34.29
CA ARG A 185 -2.35 3.70 35.58
C ARG A 185 -3.72 3.32 36.19
N ARG A 186 -4.79 4.01 35.80
CA ARG A 186 -6.18 3.75 36.23
C ARG A 186 -6.98 2.87 35.26
N ASP A 187 -6.39 2.40 34.17
CA ASP A 187 -7.08 1.53 33.22
C ASP A 187 -7.41 0.18 33.88
N PRO A 188 -8.63 -0.38 33.70
CA PRO A 188 -8.99 -1.69 34.25
C PRO A 188 -8.02 -2.82 33.86
N MET A 189 -7.38 -2.73 32.68
CA MET A 189 -6.37 -3.68 32.22
C MET A 189 -5.23 -3.84 33.25
N VAL A 190 -4.84 -2.77 33.95
CA VAL A 190 -3.73 -2.79 34.93
C VAL A 190 -3.96 -3.80 36.03
N LYS A 191 -5.21 -3.97 36.47
CA LYS A 191 -5.58 -4.95 37.50
C LYS A 191 -5.84 -6.34 36.92
N LYS A 192 -6.52 -6.40 35.77
CA LYS A 192 -7.00 -7.67 35.19
C LYS A 192 -5.92 -8.45 34.44
N GLN A 193 -5.03 -7.75 33.77
CA GLN A 193 -4.05 -8.30 32.82
C GLN A 193 -2.62 -7.75 33.08
N PRO A 194 -2.11 -7.76 34.33
CA PRO A 194 -0.82 -7.15 34.66
C PRO A 194 0.37 -7.81 33.94
N ALA A 195 0.24 -9.08 33.53
CA ALA A 195 1.28 -9.81 32.81
C ALA A 195 1.61 -9.21 31.42
N TYR A 196 0.66 -8.47 30.83
CA TYR A 196 0.82 -7.84 29.51
C TYR A 196 1.34 -6.40 29.59
N LEU A 197 1.75 -5.94 30.76
CA LEU A 197 2.24 -4.58 30.98
C LEU A 197 3.73 -4.55 31.30
N GLU A 198 4.32 -3.40 30.98
CA GLU A 198 5.67 -3.00 31.38
C GLU A 198 5.58 -1.60 32.02
N ASP A 199 6.15 -1.46 33.22
CA ASP A 199 6.22 -0.16 33.92
C ASP A 199 7.53 0.54 33.52
N ARG A 200 7.41 1.67 32.82
CA ARG A 200 8.54 2.51 32.40
C ARG A 200 8.88 3.58 33.46
N GLY A 201 8.33 3.47 34.66
CA GLY A 201 8.47 4.42 35.76
C GLY A 201 7.50 5.60 35.62
N THR A 202 7.58 6.35 34.51
CA THR A 202 6.72 7.51 34.26
C THR A 202 5.34 7.13 33.72
N TYR A 203 5.24 6.07 32.93
CA TYR A 203 4.01 5.54 32.35
C TYR A 203 4.02 4.00 32.31
N LEU A 204 2.84 3.41 32.11
CA LEU A 204 2.72 1.98 31.79
C LEU A 204 2.52 1.84 30.28
N GLU A 205 3.03 0.76 29.70
CA GLU A 205 2.75 0.41 28.32
C GLU A 205 2.45 -1.07 28.16
N ILE A 206 1.79 -1.42 27.05
CA ILE A 206 1.62 -2.80 26.66
C ILE A 206 2.99 -3.40 26.33
N ARG A 207 3.32 -4.52 26.97
CA ARG A 207 4.53 -5.30 26.68
C ARG A 207 4.52 -5.77 25.23
N ARG A 208 5.69 -5.79 24.59
CA ARG A 208 5.85 -6.22 23.20
C ARG A 208 6.98 -7.24 23.04
N ALA A 209 6.83 -8.17 22.11
CA ALA A 209 7.85 -9.10 21.67
C ALA A 209 8.33 -8.66 20.28
N GLY A 210 9.44 -7.91 20.25
CA GLY A 210 9.82 -7.13 19.07
C GLY A 210 8.70 -6.18 18.67
N ASP A 211 8.30 -6.22 17.40
CA ASP A 211 7.25 -5.36 16.84
C ASP A 211 5.82 -5.80 17.18
N ARG A 212 5.63 -6.94 17.87
CA ARG A 212 4.30 -7.51 18.14
C ARG A 212 3.83 -7.25 19.57
N CYS A 213 2.56 -6.89 19.71
CA CYS A 213 1.89 -6.84 21.01
C CYS A 213 1.94 -8.21 21.69
N SER A 214 2.26 -8.26 22.98
CA SER A 214 2.35 -9.51 23.74
C SER A 214 1.03 -10.29 23.80
N ALA A 215 -0.12 -9.61 23.71
CA ALA A 215 -1.43 -10.26 23.67
C ALA A 215 -1.92 -10.62 22.26
N LEU A 216 -1.06 -10.53 21.23
CA LEU A 216 -1.44 -10.74 19.83
C LEU A 216 -1.11 -12.17 19.36
N THR A 217 -2.15 -12.95 19.08
CA THR A 217 -2.05 -14.27 18.45
C THR A 217 -2.26 -14.22 16.94
N GLY A 218 -1.87 -15.31 16.28
CA GLY A 218 -1.97 -15.48 14.83
C GLY A 218 -0.97 -14.61 14.06
N GLY A 219 -1.25 -14.33 12.79
CA GLY A 219 -0.30 -13.64 11.91
C GLY A 219 0.95 -14.44 11.58
N LEU A 220 0.88 -15.76 11.69
CA LEU A 220 1.93 -16.70 11.31
C LEU A 220 1.65 -17.23 9.90
N ILE A 221 2.70 -17.58 9.16
CA ILE A 221 2.54 -18.23 7.85
C ILE A 221 2.25 -19.70 8.09
N GLN A 222 1.05 -20.14 7.72
CA GLN A 222 0.63 -21.54 7.74
C GLN A 222 0.12 -21.91 6.35
N LEU A 223 0.73 -22.92 5.72
CA LEU A 223 0.39 -23.35 4.35
C LEU A 223 0.39 -22.19 3.34
N GLY A 224 1.39 -21.30 3.43
CA GLY A 224 1.52 -20.14 2.55
C GLY A 224 0.53 -19.00 2.80
N LYS A 225 -0.30 -19.07 3.86
CA LYS A 225 -1.27 -18.01 4.21
C LYS A 225 -1.00 -17.47 5.61
N VAL A 226 -1.18 -16.17 5.77
CA VAL A 226 -1.10 -15.51 7.09
C VAL A 226 -2.35 -15.84 7.89
N THR A 227 -2.18 -16.44 9.07
CA THR A 227 -3.29 -16.73 10.00
C THR A 227 -3.91 -15.44 10.53
N ARG A 228 -5.20 -15.47 10.87
CA ARG A 228 -5.91 -14.29 11.38
C ARG A 228 -5.28 -13.77 12.68
N PHE A 229 -5.15 -12.46 12.78
CA PHE A 229 -4.74 -11.77 14.01
C PHE A 229 -5.88 -11.75 15.01
N ALA A 230 -5.59 -12.07 16.27
CA ALA A 230 -6.55 -11.98 17.37
C ALA A 230 -5.88 -11.45 18.65
N CYS A 231 -6.65 -10.77 19.49
CA CYS A 231 -6.19 -10.33 20.80
C CYS A 231 -6.68 -11.31 21.85
N GLU A 232 -5.77 -11.91 22.62
CA GLU A 232 -6.14 -12.88 23.67
C GLU A 232 -6.91 -12.23 24.82
N ILE A 233 -6.68 -10.93 25.05
CA ILE A 233 -7.33 -10.15 26.11
C ILE A 233 -8.39 -9.20 25.55
N TYR A 234 -9.08 -9.57 24.46
CA TYR A 234 -9.94 -8.66 23.71
C TYR A 234 -10.94 -7.87 24.58
N GLU A 235 -11.59 -8.53 25.55
CA GLU A 235 -12.54 -7.89 26.46
C GLU A 235 -11.87 -6.93 27.46
N ASP A 236 -10.66 -7.29 27.90
CA ASP A 236 -9.86 -6.54 28.88
C ASP A 236 -8.87 -5.55 28.25
N ARG A 237 -8.96 -5.35 26.93
CA ARG A 237 -8.08 -4.43 26.20
C ARG A 237 -8.12 -3.02 26.81
N PRO A 238 -6.98 -2.30 26.81
CA PRO A 238 -6.93 -0.97 27.40
C PRO A 238 -7.76 0.01 26.59
N ARG A 239 -8.13 1.13 27.20
CA ARG A 239 -8.95 2.17 26.58
C ARG A 239 -8.40 2.65 25.25
N THR A 240 -7.08 2.81 25.14
CA THR A 240 -6.38 3.18 23.88
C THR A 240 -6.72 2.22 22.72
N CYS A 241 -6.78 0.92 23.00
CA CYS A 241 -7.18 -0.09 22.02
C CYS A 241 -8.71 -0.16 21.84
N ARG A 242 -9.48 0.15 22.90
CA ARG A 242 -10.94 0.10 22.87
C ARG A 242 -11.57 1.21 22.06
N ASP A 243 -11.02 2.42 22.16
CA ASP A 243 -11.52 3.63 21.50
C ASP A 243 -11.05 3.70 20.03
N PHE A 244 -10.32 2.69 19.55
CA PHE A 244 -9.88 2.59 18.17
C PHE A 244 -11.05 2.44 17.20
N THR A 245 -11.09 3.30 16.18
CA THR A 245 -12.07 3.22 15.09
C THR A 245 -11.39 2.73 13.81
N LEU A 246 -11.92 1.64 13.23
CA LEU A 246 -11.48 1.10 11.93
C LEU A 246 -11.67 2.15 10.82
N GLY A 247 -10.67 2.34 9.95
CA GLY A 247 -10.72 3.35 8.88
C GLY A 247 -10.51 4.80 9.35
N SER A 248 -10.26 5.02 10.65
CA SER A 248 -9.85 6.34 11.15
C SER A 248 -8.48 6.78 10.61
N ALA A 249 -8.14 8.06 10.79
CA ALA A 249 -6.82 8.59 10.44
C ALA A 249 -5.69 7.80 11.13
N HIS A 250 -5.86 7.39 12.38
CA HIS A 250 -4.89 6.57 13.11
C HIS A 250 -4.76 5.16 12.54
N CYS A 251 -5.87 4.54 12.11
CA CYS A 251 -5.86 3.25 11.42
C CYS A 251 -5.05 3.32 10.11
N LEU A 252 -5.34 4.32 9.27
CA LEU A 252 -4.70 4.47 7.97
C LEU A 252 -3.22 4.88 8.12
N THR A 253 -2.89 5.68 9.13
CA THR A 253 -1.50 6.00 9.50
C THR A 253 -0.73 4.75 9.90
N ALA A 254 -1.33 3.89 10.73
CA ALA A 254 -0.71 2.63 11.14
C ALA A 254 -0.46 1.72 9.93
N ARG A 255 -1.46 1.54 9.06
CA ARG A 255 -1.34 0.75 7.82
C ARG A 255 -0.25 1.29 6.89
N ARG A 256 -0.18 2.62 6.74
CA ARG A 256 0.87 3.31 5.98
C ARG A 256 2.27 3.02 6.52
N ARG A 257 2.48 3.03 7.85
CA ARG A 257 3.79 2.75 8.47
C ARG A 257 4.33 1.37 8.14
N VAL A 258 3.44 0.40 7.95
CA VAL A 258 3.79 -1.01 7.71
C VAL A 258 3.58 -1.43 6.25
N GLY A 259 3.49 -0.46 5.33
CA GLY A 259 3.41 -0.74 3.89
C GLY A 259 2.09 -1.40 3.44
N LEU A 260 0.97 -1.21 4.15
CA LEU A 260 -0.31 -1.83 3.79
C LEU A 260 -1.28 -0.89 3.07
N SER A 261 -0.98 0.41 3.03
CA SER A 261 -1.85 1.47 2.49
C SER A 261 -1.04 2.57 1.81
N LEU A 262 -1.58 3.17 0.75
CA LEU A 262 -0.98 4.28 -0.04
C LEU A 262 -1.17 5.66 0.64
#